data_AF-A0AAV6D3M0-F1
#
_entry.id   AF-A0AAV6D3M0-F1
#
_cell.length_a   1.000
_cell.length_b   1.000
_cell.length_c   1.000
_cell.angle_alpha   90.00
_cell.angle_beta   90.00
_cell.angle_gamma   90.00
#
_symmetry.space_group_name_H-M   'P 1'
#
loop_
_entity.id
_entity.type
_entity.pdbx_description
1 polymer ?
#
loop_
_entity_poly.entity_id
_entity_poly.type
_entity_poly.pdbx_seq_one_letter_code
_entity_poly.pdbx_strand_id
1 'polypeptide(L)'
;MLHVRGLLLGKDFNIGSSCAFVLWDNPAGAMSDLRAGEKVKVSYQNANGVLVADRIEQKMMREEGTVKAIEQAAHTMTLHSRGMDKTLQIADDCKVILRNDHSGQLPDVQPGNFVTVTYETPDNKLTALQIAQTSAKFSGTLTAIDLQDKTLKAKSTFGTKTFKVGDNCEIVLNGNMGGQLSDLKPNDKLVFNYDEVNGVNIVNRIATAPEPKPETTSVQPGMYP
;
A
#
# COMPACT_ATOMS: atom_id res chain seq x y z
N MET A 1 -14.08 13.73 26.73
CA MET A 1 -12.67 13.29 26.83
C MET A 1 -12.44 12.25 25.75
N LEU A 2 -11.32 12.31 25.04
CA LEU A 2 -10.93 11.38 23.99
C LEU A 2 -9.68 10.62 24.45
N HIS A 3 -9.77 9.29 24.48
CA HIS A 3 -8.62 8.43 24.74
C HIS A 3 -8.00 7.98 23.42
N VAL A 4 -6.70 8.23 23.22
CA VAL A 4 -5.97 7.82 22.01
C VAL A 4 -4.80 6.94 22.37
N ARG A 5 -4.76 5.73 21.80
CA ARG A 5 -3.68 4.77 21.99
C ARG A 5 -2.57 5.00 20.97
N GLY A 6 -1.37 5.32 21.44
CA GLY A 6 -0.15 5.37 20.63
C GLY A 6 0.61 4.03 20.63
N LEU A 7 1.75 4.01 19.95
CA LEU A 7 2.60 2.82 19.81
C LEU A 7 3.14 2.28 21.15
N LEU A 8 3.31 3.17 22.13
CA LEU A 8 3.93 2.86 23.44
C LEU A 8 3.06 3.26 24.64
N LEU A 9 2.21 4.28 24.52
CA LEU A 9 1.40 4.84 25.61
C LEU A 9 0.05 5.34 25.08
N GLY A 10 -0.98 5.29 25.91
CA GLY A 10 -2.24 6.01 25.71
C GLY A 10 -2.15 7.45 26.20
N LYS A 11 -2.91 8.35 25.60
CA LYS A 11 -3.07 9.74 26.03
C LYS A 11 -4.55 10.10 26.06
N ASP A 12 -4.95 10.83 27.10
CA ASP A 12 -6.27 11.42 27.20
C ASP A 12 -6.25 12.89 26.77
N PHE A 13 -7.23 13.28 25.98
CA PHE A 13 -7.41 14.63 25.48
C PHE A 13 -8.76 15.18 25.92
N ASN A 14 -8.75 16.38 26.50
CA ASN A 14 -9.94 17.20 26.55
C ASN A 14 -10.23 17.74 25.16
N ILE A 15 -11.50 17.87 24.82
CA ILE A 15 -11.91 18.40 23.51
C ILE A 15 -12.10 19.91 23.68
N GLY A 16 -11.32 20.70 22.94
CA GLY A 16 -11.51 22.15 22.90
C GLY A 16 -12.90 22.49 22.35
N SER A 17 -13.48 23.60 22.82
CA SER A 17 -14.82 24.04 22.39
C SER A 17 -14.92 24.33 20.89
N SER A 18 -13.79 24.60 20.24
CA SER A 18 -13.67 24.81 18.79
C SER A 18 -12.87 23.69 18.11
N CYS A 19 -12.84 22.48 18.68
CA CYS A 19 -12.09 21.37 18.10
C CYS A 19 -12.68 21.00 16.73
N ALA A 20 -11.85 21.02 15.70
CA ALA A 20 -12.26 20.64 14.35
C ALA A 20 -12.12 19.13 14.15
N PHE A 21 -13.15 18.49 13.59
CA PHE A 21 -13.14 17.07 13.23
C PHE A 21 -13.12 16.93 11.72
N VAL A 22 -12.11 16.24 11.21
CA VAL A 22 -11.92 16.01 9.77
C VAL A 22 -11.89 14.51 9.55
N LEU A 23 -12.97 13.96 9.02
CA LEU A 23 -13.11 12.55 8.68
C LEU A 23 -12.74 12.33 7.22
N TRP A 24 -12.48 11.09 6.84
CA TRP A 24 -12.01 10.79 5.48
C TRP A 24 -13.11 11.01 4.43
N ASP A 25 -14.37 10.78 4.81
CA ASP A 25 -15.58 10.94 4.01
C ASP A 25 -16.33 12.25 4.33
N ASN A 26 -16.11 12.82 5.51
CA ASN A 26 -16.72 14.06 5.97
C ASN A 26 -15.69 15.06 6.52
N PRO A 27 -15.27 16.07 5.72
CA PRO A 27 -14.26 17.04 6.15
C PRO A 27 -14.76 18.03 7.23
N ALA A 28 -16.06 18.03 7.55
CA ALA A 28 -16.67 18.81 8.61
C ALA A 28 -17.48 17.92 9.55
N GLY A 29 -16.82 16.87 10.07
CA GLY A 29 -17.43 15.91 10.98
C GLY A 29 -17.66 16.46 12.39
N ALA A 30 -18.15 15.59 13.26
CA ALA A 30 -18.32 15.82 14.67
C ALA A 30 -17.68 14.70 15.50
N MET A 31 -17.55 14.92 16.81
CA MET A 31 -17.04 13.89 17.73
C MET A 31 -17.88 12.60 17.72
N SER A 32 -19.19 12.73 17.54
CA SER A 32 -20.13 11.60 17.46
C SER A 32 -19.88 10.66 16.30
N ASP A 33 -19.14 11.13 15.29
CA ASP A 33 -18.91 10.38 14.07
C ASP A 33 -17.66 9.50 14.19
N LEU A 34 -16.81 9.76 15.20
CA LEU A 34 -15.64 8.93 15.49
C LEU A 34 -16.05 7.64 16.20
N ARG A 35 -15.47 6.53 15.76
CA ARG A 35 -15.69 5.20 16.35
C ARG A 35 -14.45 4.70 17.08
N ALA A 36 -14.69 3.87 18.10
CA ALA A 36 -13.58 3.21 18.80
C ALA A 36 -12.77 2.34 17.83
N GLY A 37 -11.44 2.47 17.92
CA GLY A 37 -10.51 1.75 17.06
C GLY A 37 -10.17 2.47 15.75
N GLU A 38 -10.72 3.65 15.48
CA GLU A 38 -10.28 4.45 14.35
C GLU A 38 -8.89 5.06 14.60
N LYS A 39 -8.09 5.10 13.55
CA LYS A 39 -6.80 5.77 13.60
C LYS A 39 -7.02 7.26 13.39
N VAL A 40 -6.56 8.07 14.33
CA VAL A 40 -6.64 9.53 14.26
C VAL A 40 -5.27 10.18 14.41
N LYS A 41 -5.14 11.36 13.82
CA LYS A 41 -4.09 12.34 14.13
C LYS A 41 -4.73 13.43 14.99
N VAL A 42 -4.15 13.69 16.15
CA VAL A 42 -4.62 14.74 17.07
C VAL A 42 -3.62 15.88 17.09
N SER A 43 -4.07 17.08 16.74
CA SER A 43 -3.41 18.34 17.10
C SER A 43 -3.93 18.77 18.47
N TYR A 44 -3.03 19.19 19.35
CA TYR A 44 -3.40 19.58 20.71
C TYR A 44 -2.44 20.62 21.29
N GLN A 45 -2.90 21.29 22.34
CA GLN A 45 -2.10 22.14 23.23
C GLN A 45 -2.00 21.51 24.61
N ASN A 46 -0.92 21.82 25.35
CA ASN A 46 -0.80 21.46 26.76
C ASN A 46 -1.08 22.71 27.60
N ALA A 47 -2.23 22.73 28.27
CA ALA A 47 -2.62 23.80 29.18
C ALA A 47 -2.48 23.28 30.63
N ASN A 48 -1.39 23.66 31.29
CA ASN A 48 -1.11 23.31 32.69
C ASN A 48 -1.17 21.81 32.99
N GLY A 49 -0.59 20.98 32.12
CA GLY A 49 -0.57 19.52 32.26
C GLY A 49 -1.79 18.81 31.66
N VAL A 50 -2.80 19.56 31.18
CA VAL A 50 -3.98 19.00 30.51
C VAL A 50 -3.80 19.11 28.99
N LEU A 51 -3.92 17.99 28.29
CA LEU A 51 -3.90 17.98 26.82
C LEU A 51 -5.27 18.37 26.30
N VAL A 52 -5.34 19.43 25.49
CA VAL A 52 -6.58 19.94 24.90
C VAL A 52 -6.46 19.84 23.37
N ALA A 53 -7.26 18.99 22.75
CA ALA A 53 -7.30 18.81 21.30
C ALA A 53 -7.97 20.02 20.62
N ASP A 54 -7.31 20.59 19.63
CA ASP A 54 -7.83 21.64 18.75
C ASP A 54 -8.26 21.08 17.38
N ARG A 55 -7.72 19.93 16.98
CA ARG A 55 -8.12 19.25 15.74
C ARG A 55 -7.92 17.75 15.83
N ILE A 56 -8.89 16.99 15.34
CA ILE A 56 -8.84 15.54 15.21
C ILE A 56 -9.08 15.19 13.74
N GLU A 57 -8.12 14.50 13.13
CA GLU A 57 -8.16 14.09 11.73
C GLU A 57 -8.14 12.57 11.65
N GLN A 58 -9.18 11.96 11.11
CA GLN A 58 -9.24 10.52 10.86
C GLN A 58 -8.23 10.16 9.76
N LYS A 59 -7.51 9.06 9.96
CA LYS A 59 -6.52 8.53 9.03
C LYS A 59 -6.92 7.13 8.61
N MET A 60 -7.18 6.98 7.33
CA MET A 60 -7.31 5.66 6.72
C MET A 60 -6.05 4.82 6.97
N MET A 61 -6.24 3.55 7.33
CA MET A 61 -5.15 2.58 7.39
C MET A 61 -5.02 1.87 6.05
N ARG A 62 -3.80 1.44 5.74
CA ARG A 62 -3.50 0.71 4.50
C ARG A 62 -2.68 -0.51 4.82
N GLU A 63 -3.02 -1.62 4.17
CA GLU A 63 -2.26 -2.86 4.17
C GLU A 63 -2.04 -3.29 2.72
N GLU A 64 -0.84 -3.75 2.40
CA GLU A 64 -0.54 -4.33 1.08
C GLU A 64 -0.26 -5.82 1.25
N GLY A 65 -0.73 -6.64 0.32
CA GLY A 65 -0.49 -8.08 0.37
C GLY A 65 -1.11 -8.85 -0.77
N THR A 66 -0.92 -10.15 -0.75
CA THR A 66 -1.50 -11.09 -1.72
C THR A 66 -2.80 -11.64 -1.16
N VAL A 67 -3.87 -11.59 -1.94
CA VAL A 67 -5.15 -12.21 -1.59
C VAL A 67 -4.95 -13.73 -1.55
N LYS A 68 -5.27 -14.34 -0.42
CA LYS A 68 -5.17 -15.79 -0.23
C LYS A 68 -6.53 -16.47 -0.41
N ALA A 69 -7.59 -15.83 0.08
CA ALA A 69 -8.96 -16.31 -0.04
C ALA A 69 -9.94 -15.16 0.03
N ILE A 70 -11.09 -15.33 -0.63
CA ILE A 70 -12.28 -14.47 -0.47
C ILE A 70 -13.46 -15.39 -0.20
N GLU A 71 -14.15 -15.15 0.91
CA GLU A 71 -15.36 -15.88 1.30
C GLU A 71 -16.55 -14.95 1.12
N GLN A 72 -17.17 -15.01 -0.07
CA GLN A 72 -18.23 -14.08 -0.45
C GLN A 72 -19.44 -14.17 0.49
N ALA A 73 -19.84 -15.38 0.89
CA ALA A 73 -20.97 -15.58 1.81
C ALA A 73 -20.71 -15.00 3.21
N ALA A 74 -19.45 -14.98 3.65
CA ALA A 74 -19.04 -14.42 4.93
C ALA A 74 -18.64 -12.94 4.85
N HIS A 75 -18.62 -12.35 3.64
CA HIS A 75 -18.06 -11.02 3.39
C HIS A 75 -16.67 -10.84 4.00
N THR A 76 -15.79 -11.83 3.82
CA THR A 76 -14.40 -11.74 4.31
C THR A 76 -13.36 -11.97 3.23
N MET A 77 -12.19 -11.37 3.44
CA MET A 77 -11.00 -11.61 2.64
C MET A 77 -9.83 -11.94 3.57
N THR A 78 -9.06 -12.96 3.21
CA THR A 78 -7.77 -13.25 3.84
C THR A 78 -6.64 -12.71 2.99
N LEU A 79 -5.87 -11.79 3.56
CA LEU A 79 -4.72 -11.15 2.95
C LEU A 79 -3.43 -11.69 3.58
N HIS A 80 -2.51 -12.21 2.77
CA HIS A 80 -1.17 -12.55 3.21
C HIS A 80 -0.25 -11.33 3.08
N SER A 81 0.30 -10.86 4.19
CA SER A 81 1.24 -9.73 4.22
C SER A 81 2.32 -9.95 5.26
N ARG A 82 3.58 -9.64 4.89
CA ARG A 82 4.75 -9.71 5.78
C ARG A 82 4.88 -11.04 6.54
N GLY A 83 4.58 -12.15 5.87
CA GLY A 83 4.67 -13.50 6.44
C GLY A 83 3.54 -13.89 7.39
N MET A 84 2.48 -13.08 7.48
CA MET A 84 1.31 -13.35 8.30
C MET A 84 0.02 -13.23 7.48
N ASP A 85 -0.98 -14.02 7.85
CA ASP A 85 -2.32 -13.90 7.30
C ASP A 85 -3.16 -12.96 8.17
N LYS A 86 -3.94 -12.09 7.52
CA LYS A 86 -4.93 -11.21 8.15
C LYS A 86 -6.27 -11.43 7.47
N THR A 87 -7.30 -11.70 8.27
CA THR A 87 -8.68 -11.74 7.77
C THR A 87 -9.33 -10.38 8.02
N LEU A 88 -9.93 -9.81 6.98
CA LEU A 88 -10.67 -8.56 7.02
C LEU A 88 -12.13 -8.85 6.68
N GLN A 89 -13.04 -8.24 7.44
CA GLN A 89 -14.42 -8.06 7.01
C GLN A 89 -14.44 -7.09 5.83
N ILE A 90 -15.35 -7.28 4.89
CA ILE A 90 -15.54 -6.42 3.72
C ILE A 90 -16.81 -5.62 3.97
N ALA A 91 -16.71 -4.29 4.01
CA ALA A 91 -17.87 -3.44 4.15
C ALA A 91 -18.82 -3.63 2.95
N ASP A 92 -20.13 -3.45 3.17
CA ASP A 92 -21.13 -3.61 2.11
C ASP A 92 -20.92 -2.63 0.95
N ASP A 93 -20.38 -1.45 1.24
CA ASP A 93 -20.04 -0.39 0.30
C ASP A 93 -18.55 -0.38 -0.07
N CYS A 94 -17.83 -1.48 0.18
CA CYS A 94 -16.41 -1.58 -0.09
C CYS A 94 -16.11 -1.32 -1.58
N LYS A 95 -15.33 -0.27 -1.85
CA LYS A 95 -14.98 0.10 -3.21
C LYS A 95 -13.91 -0.84 -3.77
N VAL A 96 -14.16 -1.42 -4.93
CA VAL A 96 -13.16 -2.22 -5.66
C VAL A 96 -12.60 -1.43 -6.83
N ILE A 97 -11.28 -1.26 -6.84
CA ILE A 97 -10.53 -0.59 -7.91
C ILE A 97 -9.58 -1.62 -8.51
N LEU A 98 -9.79 -1.98 -9.77
CA LEU A 98 -8.91 -2.84 -10.54
C LEU A 98 -7.73 -2.02 -11.09
N ARG A 99 -6.80 -2.72 -11.74
CA ARG A 99 -5.64 -2.07 -12.37
C ARG A 99 -6.03 -0.95 -13.32
N ASN A 100 -5.15 0.03 -13.42
CA ASN A 100 -5.33 1.23 -14.24
C ASN A 100 -6.59 2.03 -13.85
N ASP A 101 -6.92 2.04 -12.55
CA ASP A 101 -8.01 2.81 -11.94
C ASP A 101 -9.42 2.46 -12.45
N HIS A 102 -9.61 1.29 -13.05
CA HIS A 102 -10.93 0.81 -13.44
C HIS A 102 -11.74 0.42 -12.20
N SER A 103 -13.02 0.80 -12.18
CA SER A 103 -13.93 0.28 -11.15
C SER A 103 -14.18 -1.20 -11.38
N GLY A 104 -14.18 -2.00 -10.32
CA GLY A 104 -14.53 -3.42 -10.36
C GLY A 104 -15.57 -3.79 -9.30
N GLN A 105 -15.73 -5.08 -9.11
CA GLN A 105 -16.54 -5.72 -8.09
C GLN A 105 -15.71 -6.75 -7.32
N LEU A 106 -16.17 -7.17 -6.14
CA LEU A 106 -15.42 -8.14 -5.32
C LEU A 106 -15.07 -9.45 -6.07
N PRO A 107 -15.94 -10.04 -6.91
CA PRO A 107 -15.60 -11.23 -7.69
C PRO A 107 -14.48 -11.02 -8.72
N ASP A 108 -14.12 -9.77 -9.05
CA ASP A 108 -13.00 -9.50 -9.96
C ASP A 108 -11.65 -9.63 -9.24
N VAL A 109 -11.64 -9.56 -7.90
CA VAL A 109 -10.46 -9.81 -7.08
C VAL A 109 -10.35 -11.31 -6.80
N GLN A 110 -9.22 -11.91 -7.17
CA GLN A 110 -9.03 -13.36 -7.08
C GLN A 110 -7.84 -13.70 -6.18
N PRO A 111 -7.81 -14.91 -5.57
CA PRO A 111 -6.62 -15.42 -4.92
C PRO A 111 -5.38 -15.30 -5.81
N GLY A 112 -4.26 -14.86 -5.23
CA GLY A 112 -3.00 -14.55 -5.92
C GLY A 112 -2.88 -13.10 -6.40
N ASN A 113 -3.97 -12.32 -6.44
CA ASN A 113 -3.87 -10.90 -6.75
C ASN A 113 -3.16 -10.14 -5.64
N PHE A 114 -2.25 -9.24 -6.02
CA PHE A 114 -1.70 -8.28 -5.09
C PHE A 114 -2.62 -7.07 -4.96
N VAL A 115 -2.95 -6.68 -3.73
CA VAL A 115 -3.88 -5.58 -3.44
C VAL A 115 -3.32 -4.65 -2.38
N THR A 116 -3.74 -3.39 -2.46
CA THR A 116 -3.70 -2.44 -1.35
C THR A 116 -5.10 -2.33 -0.77
N VAL A 117 -5.27 -2.70 0.49
CA VAL A 117 -6.53 -2.61 1.22
C VAL A 117 -6.51 -1.37 2.09
N THR A 118 -7.47 -0.48 1.87
CA THR A 118 -7.77 0.60 2.80
C THR A 118 -8.80 0.08 3.80
N TYR A 119 -8.52 0.22 5.10
CA TYR A 119 -9.35 -0.36 6.15
C TYR A 119 -9.44 0.53 7.39
N GLU A 120 -10.41 0.19 8.22
CA GLU A 120 -10.61 0.70 9.58
C GLU A 120 -10.72 -0.46 10.58
N THR A 121 -10.73 -0.14 11.88
CA THR A 121 -10.88 -1.14 12.95
C THR A 121 -12.01 -0.81 13.94
N PRO A 122 -13.25 -0.58 13.48
CA PRO A 122 -14.38 -0.38 14.39
C PRO A 122 -14.52 -1.59 15.31
N ASP A 123 -14.65 -1.35 16.62
CA ASP A 123 -14.77 -2.38 17.64
C ASP A 123 -13.65 -3.44 17.58
N ASN A 124 -12.44 -3.01 17.18
CA ASN A 124 -11.25 -3.85 16.98
C ASN A 124 -11.39 -4.90 15.85
N LYS A 125 -12.33 -4.73 14.90
CA LYS A 125 -12.49 -5.61 13.74
C LYS A 125 -11.95 -4.95 12.48
N LEU A 126 -10.97 -5.57 11.83
CA LEU A 126 -10.45 -5.12 10.55
C LEU A 126 -11.56 -5.13 9.50
N THR A 127 -11.95 -3.95 9.03
CA THR A 127 -13.03 -3.76 8.05
C THR A 127 -12.49 -3.02 6.84
N ALA A 128 -12.48 -3.68 5.69
CA ALA A 128 -12.01 -3.15 4.43
C ALA A 128 -13.05 -2.21 3.81
N LEU A 129 -12.64 -0.97 3.54
CA LEU A 129 -13.45 0.07 2.91
C LEU A 129 -13.14 0.21 1.42
N GLN A 130 -11.91 -0.14 1.01
CA GLN A 130 -11.52 -0.18 -0.39
C GLN A 130 -10.49 -1.28 -0.62
N ILE A 131 -10.66 -2.03 -1.70
CA ILE A 131 -9.68 -3.00 -2.20
C ILE A 131 -9.21 -2.49 -3.57
N ALA A 132 -7.95 -2.07 -3.64
CA ALA A 132 -7.34 -1.65 -4.89
C ALA A 132 -6.34 -2.71 -5.37
N GLN A 133 -6.59 -3.31 -6.52
CA GLN A 133 -5.66 -4.21 -7.18
C GLN A 133 -4.43 -3.41 -7.64
N THR A 134 -3.27 -3.82 -7.16
CA THR A 134 -1.98 -3.23 -7.50
C THR A 134 -1.04 -4.34 -7.98
N SER A 135 0.26 -4.19 -7.78
CA SER A 135 1.25 -5.23 -8.10
C SER A 135 2.35 -5.20 -7.05
N ALA A 136 2.84 -6.39 -6.70
CA ALA A 136 4.06 -6.49 -5.93
C ALA A 136 5.23 -5.92 -6.74
N LYS A 137 6.20 -5.32 -6.06
CA LYS A 137 7.38 -4.73 -6.70
C LYS A 137 8.65 -5.50 -6.36
N PHE A 138 9.45 -5.78 -7.36
CA PHE A 138 10.80 -6.28 -7.21
C PHE A 138 11.76 -5.41 -8.02
N SER A 139 12.73 -4.80 -7.36
CA SER A 139 13.79 -4.05 -8.03
C SER A 139 15.07 -4.87 -8.01
N GLY A 140 15.69 -5.07 -9.17
CA GLY A 140 16.88 -5.90 -9.25
C GLY A 140 17.58 -5.83 -10.60
N THR A 141 18.70 -6.52 -10.68
CA THR A 141 19.48 -6.70 -11.89
C THR A 141 19.01 -7.95 -12.62
N LEU A 142 18.69 -7.82 -13.90
CA LEU A 142 18.33 -8.93 -14.77
C LEU A 142 19.56 -9.82 -14.99
N THR A 143 19.41 -11.13 -14.80
CA THR A 143 20.54 -12.09 -14.85
C THR A 143 20.36 -13.14 -15.94
N ALA A 144 19.12 -13.45 -16.33
CA ALA A 144 18.82 -14.36 -17.42
C ALA A 144 17.47 -14.02 -18.05
N ILE A 145 17.34 -14.35 -19.34
CA ILE A 145 16.16 -14.15 -20.19
C ILE A 145 15.99 -15.43 -20.99
N ASP A 146 14.80 -16.03 -20.93
CA ASP A 146 14.37 -17.08 -21.84
C ASP A 146 13.21 -16.54 -22.69
N LEU A 147 13.48 -16.32 -23.98
CA LEU A 147 12.48 -15.78 -24.91
C LEU A 147 11.45 -16.83 -25.34
N GLN A 148 11.81 -18.12 -25.30
CA GLN A 148 10.94 -19.21 -25.70
C GLN A 148 9.90 -19.47 -24.61
N ASP A 149 10.35 -19.61 -23.37
CA ASP A 149 9.48 -19.84 -22.22
C ASP A 149 8.89 -18.56 -21.62
N LYS A 150 9.32 -17.40 -22.15
CA LYS A 150 8.98 -16.05 -21.66
C LYS A 150 9.26 -15.94 -20.15
N THR A 151 10.45 -16.37 -19.72
CA THR A 151 10.86 -16.28 -18.31
C THR A 151 12.05 -15.34 -18.12
N LEU A 152 12.10 -14.68 -16.97
CA LEU A 152 13.12 -13.73 -16.57
C LEU A 152 13.64 -14.10 -15.18
N LYS A 153 14.94 -13.97 -14.96
CA LYS A 153 15.54 -14.13 -13.63
C LYS A 153 16.23 -12.84 -13.21
N ALA A 154 15.84 -12.28 -12.08
CA ALA A 154 16.44 -11.06 -11.56
C ALA A 154 16.92 -11.23 -10.12
N LYS A 155 18.04 -10.58 -9.80
CA LYS A 155 18.73 -10.63 -8.51
C LYS A 155 18.73 -9.26 -7.85
N SER A 156 18.48 -9.23 -6.55
CA SER A 156 18.66 -8.07 -5.69
C SER A 156 19.50 -8.44 -4.47
N THR A 157 19.74 -7.49 -3.56
CA THR A 157 20.39 -7.73 -2.27
C THR A 157 19.62 -8.72 -1.40
N PHE A 158 18.30 -8.81 -1.56
CA PHE A 158 17.42 -9.63 -0.72
C PHE A 158 17.08 -11.00 -1.32
N GLY A 159 17.65 -11.33 -2.48
CA GLY A 159 17.46 -12.64 -3.08
C GLY A 159 17.35 -12.60 -4.60
N THR A 160 16.94 -13.73 -5.16
CA THR A 160 16.73 -13.90 -6.61
C THR A 160 15.32 -14.37 -6.85
N LYS A 161 14.65 -13.80 -7.86
CA LYS A 161 13.31 -14.21 -8.29
C LYS A 161 13.31 -14.58 -9.76
N THR A 162 12.50 -15.59 -10.07
CA THR A 162 12.14 -15.97 -11.43
C THR A 162 10.72 -15.48 -11.70
N PHE A 163 10.53 -14.86 -12.86
CA PHE A 163 9.27 -14.31 -13.33
C PHE A 163 8.89 -14.98 -14.63
N LYS A 164 7.60 -15.24 -14.82
CA LYS A 164 7.00 -15.50 -16.13
C LYS A 164 6.39 -14.20 -16.63
N VAL A 165 6.62 -13.87 -17.90
CA VAL A 165 6.07 -12.65 -18.51
C VAL A 165 4.60 -12.89 -18.84
N GLY A 166 3.72 -12.06 -18.26
CA GLY A 166 2.30 -12.10 -18.56
C GLY A 166 2.03 -11.66 -20.01
N ASP A 167 0.94 -12.15 -20.59
CA ASP A 167 0.64 -11.90 -22.02
C ASP A 167 0.49 -10.42 -22.38
N ASN A 168 0.01 -9.61 -21.43
CA ASN A 168 -0.14 -8.16 -21.58
C ASN A 168 0.90 -7.39 -20.75
N CYS A 169 2.11 -7.95 -20.57
CA CYS A 169 3.15 -7.28 -19.80
C CYS A 169 3.59 -5.98 -20.50
N GLU A 170 3.41 -4.86 -19.81
CA GLU A 170 3.91 -3.57 -20.29
C GLU A 170 5.42 -3.46 -20.06
N ILE A 171 6.20 -3.20 -21.11
CA ILE A 171 7.65 -3.01 -20.99
C ILE A 171 7.97 -1.55 -21.32
N VAL A 172 8.56 -0.85 -20.35
CA VAL A 172 8.86 0.58 -20.44
C VAL A 172 10.35 0.83 -20.21
N LEU A 173 11.09 1.08 -21.29
CA LEU A 173 12.54 1.26 -21.24
C LEU A 173 12.90 2.72 -21.44
N ASN A 174 13.61 3.29 -20.47
CA ASN A 174 14.08 4.68 -20.49
C ASN A 174 12.97 5.70 -20.77
N GLY A 175 11.77 5.44 -20.23
CA GLY A 175 10.58 6.28 -20.42
C GLY A 175 9.77 5.99 -21.69
N ASN A 176 10.27 5.15 -22.59
CA ASN A 176 9.55 4.76 -23.81
C ASN A 176 8.66 3.54 -23.54
N MET A 177 7.37 3.68 -23.81
CA MET A 177 6.41 2.57 -23.77
C MET A 177 6.53 1.69 -25.02
N GLY A 178 6.09 0.44 -24.92
CA GLY A 178 6.05 -0.48 -26.05
C GLY A 178 7.34 -1.25 -26.32
N GLY A 179 8.21 -1.37 -25.31
CA GLY A 179 9.37 -2.24 -25.38
C GLY A 179 8.96 -3.71 -25.57
N GLN A 180 9.89 -4.52 -26.06
CA GLN A 180 9.73 -5.94 -26.26
C GLN A 180 10.63 -6.72 -25.29
N LEU A 181 10.29 -7.99 -25.07
CA LEU A 181 11.10 -8.86 -24.21
C LEU A 181 12.55 -9.01 -24.74
N SER A 182 12.71 -9.01 -26.06
CA SER A 182 14.01 -9.05 -26.75
C SER A 182 14.86 -7.80 -26.56
N ASP A 183 14.28 -6.69 -26.09
CA ASP A 183 15.01 -5.43 -25.88
C ASP A 183 15.75 -5.44 -24.52
N LEU A 184 15.34 -6.32 -23.60
CA LEU A 184 15.97 -6.47 -22.30
C LEU A 184 17.32 -7.16 -22.43
N LYS A 185 18.28 -6.75 -21.59
CA LYS A 185 19.63 -7.31 -21.58
C LYS A 185 20.04 -7.77 -20.18
N PRO A 186 20.81 -8.88 -20.08
CA PRO A 186 21.48 -9.20 -18.83
C PRO A 186 22.27 -8.00 -18.32
N ASN A 187 22.22 -7.81 -17.00
CA ASN A 187 22.73 -6.67 -16.23
C ASN A 187 21.87 -5.40 -16.23
N ASP A 188 20.74 -5.35 -16.94
CA ASP A 188 19.81 -4.24 -16.82
C ASP A 188 19.27 -4.13 -15.39
N LYS A 189 19.22 -2.90 -14.86
CA LYS A 189 18.56 -2.61 -13.58
C LYS A 189 17.10 -2.28 -13.85
N LEU A 190 16.22 -3.16 -13.42
CA LEU A 190 14.80 -3.12 -13.74
C LEU A 190 13.94 -3.16 -12.48
N VAL A 191 12.72 -2.65 -12.62
CA VAL A 191 11.62 -2.81 -11.66
C VAL A 191 10.57 -3.70 -12.30
N PHE A 192 10.27 -4.81 -11.64
CA PHE A 192 9.26 -5.79 -12.02
C PHE A 192 8.04 -5.58 -11.13
N ASN A 193 6.90 -5.28 -11.74
CA ASN A 193 5.60 -5.27 -11.09
C ASN A 193 4.91 -6.60 -11.43
N TYR A 194 4.56 -7.39 -10.42
CA TYR A 194 4.10 -8.75 -10.63
C TYR A 194 2.99 -9.16 -9.65
N ASP A 195 2.27 -10.21 -10.01
CA ASP A 195 1.40 -10.99 -9.12
C ASP A 195 2.04 -12.34 -8.84
N GLU A 196 1.66 -12.96 -7.72
CA GLU A 196 1.99 -14.37 -7.48
C GLU A 196 0.74 -15.22 -7.71
N VAL A 197 0.71 -15.94 -8.82
CA VAL A 197 -0.40 -16.81 -9.18
C VAL A 197 0.07 -18.26 -9.04
N ASN A 198 -0.50 -19.00 -8.09
CA ASN A 198 -0.15 -20.39 -7.80
C ASN A 198 1.36 -20.60 -7.59
N GLY A 199 2.02 -19.68 -6.86
CA GLY A 199 3.47 -19.73 -6.59
C GLY A 199 4.36 -19.27 -7.75
N VAL A 200 3.78 -18.82 -8.86
CA VAL A 200 4.52 -18.27 -10.01
C VAL A 200 4.43 -16.75 -10.01
N ASN A 201 5.58 -16.06 -10.04
CA ASN A 201 5.60 -14.61 -10.18
C ASN A 201 5.29 -14.24 -11.64
N ILE A 202 4.08 -13.75 -11.92
CA ILE A 202 3.66 -13.28 -13.25
C ILE A 202 3.92 -11.78 -13.32
N VAL A 203 4.92 -11.37 -14.10
CA VAL A 203 5.21 -9.94 -14.28
C VAL A 203 4.22 -9.33 -15.26
N ASN A 204 3.59 -8.24 -14.82
CA ASN A 204 2.62 -7.46 -15.59
C ASN A 204 3.20 -6.12 -16.07
N ARG A 205 4.30 -5.65 -15.47
CA ARG A 205 5.05 -4.51 -15.99
C ARG A 205 6.53 -4.56 -15.65
N ILE A 206 7.38 -4.28 -16.63
CA ILE A 206 8.83 -4.16 -16.49
C ILE A 206 9.22 -2.73 -16.84
N ALA A 207 10.05 -2.09 -16.02
CA ALA A 207 10.59 -0.78 -16.35
C ALA A 207 12.03 -0.59 -15.94
N THR A 208 12.75 0.31 -16.61
CA THR A 208 14.09 0.75 -16.16
C THR A 208 13.98 1.29 -14.73
N ALA A 209 14.87 0.85 -13.85
CA ALA A 209 14.95 1.40 -12.49
C ALA A 209 15.35 2.87 -12.57
N PRO A 210 14.70 3.78 -11.82
CA PRO A 210 15.10 5.17 -11.78
C PRO A 210 16.55 5.27 -11.29
N GLU A 211 17.34 6.12 -11.93
CA GLU A 211 18.68 6.42 -11.44
C GLU A 211 18.59 6.95 -10.00
N PRO A 212 19.46 6.50 -9.08
CA PRO A 212 19.52 7.09 -7.76
C PRO A 212 19.80 8.59 -7.93
N LYS A 213 18.89 9.44 -7.43
CA LYS A 213 19.12 10.90 -7.41
C LYS A 213 20.45 11.15 -6.70
N PRO A 214 21.35 12.00 -7.23
CA PRO A 214 22.56 12.37 -6.52
C PRO A 214 22.14 12.99 -5.18
N GLU A 215 22.66 12.42 -4.09
CA GLU A 215 22.50 13.00 -2.75
C GLU A 215 23.01 14.43 -2.82
N THR A 216 22.12 15.38 -2.58
CA THR A 216 22.50 16.78 -2.50
C THR A 216 23.26 16.93 -1.19
N THR A 217 24.59 16.76 -1.23
CA THR A 217 25.46 17.10 -0.11
C THR A 217 25.28 18.60 0.12
N SER A 218 24.43 18.97 1.07
CA SER A 218 24.29 20.34 1.52
C SER A 218 25.64 20.74 2.11
N VAL A 219 26.46 21.43 1.33
CA VAL A 219 27.66 22.09 1.82
C VAL A 219 27.18 23.15 2.80
N GLN A 220 27.40 22.89 4.09
CA GLN A 220 27.13 23.82 5.17
C GLN A 220 28.07 25.02 4.97
N PRO A 221 27.57 26.25 4.74
CA PRO A 221 28.43 27.41 4.59
C PRO A 221 29.19 27.66 5.89
N GLY A 222 30.51 27.76 5.78
CA GLY A 222 31.42 27.95 6.90
C GLY A 222 31.08 29.18 7.73
N MET A 223 31.09 29.01 9.05
CA MET A 223 31.27 30.12 9.97
C MET A 223 32.69 30.67 9.76
N TYR A 224 32.79 31.91 9.28
CA TYR A 224 34.04 32.67 9.42
C TYR A 224 34.08 33.30 10.83
N PRO A 225 35.28 33.37 11.44
CA PRO A 225 35.50 33.85 12.81
C PRO A 225 35.19 35.33 13.02
#